data_AF-A0A529MFA5-F1
#
_entry.id   AF-A0A529MFA5-F1
#
_cell.length_a   1.000
_cell.length_b   1.000
_cell.length_c   1.000
_cell.angle_alpha   90.00
_cell.angle_beta   90.00
_cell.angle_gamma   90.00
#
_symmetry.space_group_name_H-M   'P 1'
#
loop_
_entity.id
_entity.type
_entity.pdbx_description
1 polymer ?
#
loop_
_entity_poly.entity_id
_entity_poly.type
_entity_poly.pdbx_seq_one_letter_code
_entity_poly.pdbx_strand_id
1 'polypeptide(L)' 'MVVPQIGDQPYWAKRVAELGIGAAHGGAVPTTESLPAALDVALAPKVRIRAREVASEIRADGAEAAAKWLIERLGQ' A
#
# COMPACT_ATOMS: atom_id res chain seq x y z
N MET A 1 -0.40 8.61 -2.17
CA MET A 1 0.23 9.13 -0.94
C MET A 1 -0.62 8.73 0.25
N VAL A 2 0.00 8.36 1.37
CA VAL A 2 -0.70 8.03 2.63
C VAL A 2 -0.31 9.03 3.71
N VAL A 3 -1.30 9.59 4.40
CA VAL A 3 -1.11 10.45 5.58
C VAL A 3 -1.50 9.64 6.82
N PRO A 4 -0.54 9.00 7.50
CA PRO A 4 -0.87 8.09 8.60
C PRO A 4 -1.40 8.85 9.83
N GLN A 5 -2.50 8.37 10.40
CA GLN A 5 -3.12 8.91 11.62
C GLN A 5 -2.87 7.99 12.82
N ILE A 6 -3.46 6.79 12.80
CA ILE A 6 -3.44 5.82 13.92
C ILE A 6 -3.49 4.39 13.40
N GLY A 7 -3.38 3.42 14.32
CA GLY A 7 -3.49 2.00 13.99
C GLY A 7 -2.33 1.52 13.13
N ASP A 8 -2.65 0.77 12.08
CA ASP A 8 -1.67 0.19 11.15
C ASP A 8 -1.25 1.16 10.02
N GLN A 9 -1.82 2.35 9.97
CA GLN A 9 -1.55 3.31 8.90
C GLN A 9 -0.06 3.68 8.76
N PRO A 10 0.74 3.88 9.85
CA PRO A 10 2.17 4.13 9.71
C PRO A 10 2.93 2.98 9.04
N TYR A 11 2.56 1.72 9.33
CA TYR A 11 3.13 0.56 8.68
C TYR A 11 2.82 0.57 7.19
N TRP A 12 1.55 0.74 6.81
CA TRP A 12 1.15 0.75 5.40
C TRP A 12 1.70 1.93 4.62
N ALA A 13 1.80 3.12 5.23
CA ALA A 13 2.47 4.27 4.62
C ALA A 13 3.93 3.93 4.27
N LYS A 14 4.66 3.32 5.21
CA LYS A 14 6.03 2.85 4.97
C LYS A 14 6.09 1.81 3.85
N ARG A 15 5.20 0.81 3.83
CA ARG A 15 5.14 -0.19 2.75
C ARG A 15 4.91 0.43 1.37
N VAL A 16 4.01 1.40 1.27
CA VAL A 16 3.75 2.15 0.03
C VAL A 16 5.01 2.85 -0.48
N ALA A 17 5.78 3.48 0.42
CA ALA A 17 7.03 4.14 0.07
C ALA A 17 8.13 3.12 -0.31
N GLU A 18 8.31 2.05 0.46
CA GLU A 18 9.31 1.01 0.23
C GLU A 18 9.09 0.27 -1.10
N LEU A 19 7.84 0.04 -1.48
CA LEU A 19 7.48 -0.57 -2.77
C LEU A 19 7.63 0.40 -3.95
N GLY A 20 7.82 1.70 -3.68
CA GLY A 20 7.90 2.74 -4.71
C GLY A 20 6.57 3.02 -5.42
N ILE A 21 5.45 2.66 -4.81
CA ILE A 21 4.10 2.78 -5.39
C ILE A 21 3.35 4.03 -4.91
N GLY A 22 4.02 4.88 -4.12
CA GLY A 22 3.47 6.13 -3.64
C GLY A 22 4.44 6.82 -2.68
N ALA A 23 3.90 7.70 -1.85
CA ALA A 23 4.63 8.43 -0.83
C ALA A 23 4.00 8.23 0.54
N ALA A 24 4.84 8.13 1.58
CA ALA A 24 4.44 8.26 2.97
C ALA A 24 4.61 9.73 3.38
N HIS A 25 3.54 10.37 3.84
CA HIS A 25 3.65 11.69 4.44
C HIS A 25 4.27 11.58 5.84
N GLY A 26 5.19 12.48 6.18
CA GLY A 26 6.05 12.38 7.37
C GLY A 26 5.36 12.56 8.73
N GLY A 27 4.07 12.89 8.76
CA GLY A 27 3.30 13.08 9.99
C GLY A 27 1.79 13.10 9.76
N ALA A 28 1.02 13.11 10.85
CA ALA A 28 -0.44 13.06 10.81
C ALA A 28 -1.09 14.40 10.40
N VAL A 29 -0.39 15.51 10.54
CA VAL A 29 -0.89 16.85 10.20
C VAL A 29 -0.08 17.42 9.02
N PRO A 30 -0.65 17.46 7.80
CA PRO A 30 -0.01 18.07 6.65
C PRO A 30 0.02 19.60 6.74
N THR A 31 1.05 20.21 6.17
CA THR A 31 1.12 21.66 5.93
C THR A 31 0.87 21.97 4.45
N THR A 32 0.76 23.27 4.15
CA THR A 32 0.66 23.76 2.77
C THR A 32 1.90 23.46 1.93
N GLU A 33 3.06 23.21 2.56
CA GLU A 33 4.29 22.81 1.87
C GLU A 33 4.46 21.30 1.82
N SER A 34 4.16 20.59 2.92
CA SER A 34 4.47 19.15 3.01
C SER A 34 3.51 18.29 2.19
N LEU A 35 2.25 18.71 2.06
CA LEU A 35 1.24 17.96 1.31
C LEU A 35 1.53 17.98 -0.21
N PRO A 36 1.77 19.14 -0.86
CA PRO A 36 2.14 19.16 -2.27
C PRO A 36 3.45 18.41 -2.56
N ALA A 37 4.47 18.54 -1.72
CA ALA A 37 5.74 17.84 -1.91
C ALA A 37 5.57 16.31 -1.93
N ALA A 38 4.74 15.75 -1.03
CA ALA A 38 4.45 14.33 -1.02
C ALA A 38 3.51 13.91 -2.18
N LEU A 39 2.66 14.82 -2.68
CA LEU A 39 1.84 14.61 -3.86
C LEU A 39 2.68 14.54 -5.14
N ASP A 40 3.68 15.42 -5.30
CA ASP A 40 4.60 15.40 -6.44
C ASP A 40 5.32 14.06 -6.58
N VAL A 41 5.77 13.49 -5.45
CA VAL A 41 6.36 12.15 -5.43
C VAL A 41 5.34 11.10 -5.89
N ALA A 42 4.12 11.14 -5.36
CA ALA A 42 3.08 10.17 -5.70
C ALA A 42 2.61 10.25 -7.16
N LEU A 43 2.64 11.43 -7.77
CA LEU A 43 2.23 11.68 -9.16
C LEU A 43 3.34 11.44 -10.19
N ALA A 44 4.59 11.22 -9.75
CA ALA A 44 5.71 10.99 -10.65
C ALA A 44 5.43 9.81 -11.61
N PRO A 45 5.71 9.93 -12.93
CA PRO A 45 5.42 8.87 -13.89
C PRO A 45 6.00 7.49 -13.54
N LYS A 46 7.20 7.47 -12.95
CA LYS A 46 7.86 6.25 -12.48
C LYS A 46 7.06 5.53 -11.38
N VAL A 47 6.42 6.28 -10.48
CA VAL A 47 5.61 5.72 -9.39
C VAL A 47 4.33 5.09 -9.95
N ARG A 48 3.71 5.72 -10.95
CA ARG A 48 2.56 5.13 -11.66
C ARG A 48 2.92 3.81 -12.35
N ILE A 49 4.07 3.74 -13.02
CA ILE A 49 4.55 2.50 -13.66
C ILE A 49 4.74 1.42 -12.60
N ARG A 50 5.48 1.73 -11.53
CA ARG A 50 5.74 0.79 -10.45
C ARG A 50 4.46 0.31 -9.76
N ALA A 51 3.51 1.20 -9.53
CA ALA A 51 2.22 0.86 -8.96
C ALA A 51 1.43 -0.14 -9.83
N ARG A 52 1.48 0.01 -11.17
CA ARG A 52 0.85 -0.94 -12.10
C ARG A 52 1.53 -2.31 -12.09
N GLU A 53 2.85 -2.34 -12.05
CA GLU A 53 3.62 -3.59 -11.93
C GLU A 53 3.23 -4.34 -10.66
N VAL A 54 3.31 -3.67 -9.50
CA VAL A 54 2.96 -4.28 -8.21
C VAL A 54 1.48 -4.70 -8.18
N ALA A 55 0.58 -3.91 -8.76
CA ALA A 55 -0.84 -4.28 -8.85
C ALA A 55 -1.05 -5.61 -9.61
N SER A 56 -0.24 -5.90 -10.64
CA SER A 56 -0.33 -7.15 -11.38
C SER A 56 0.11 -8.39 -10.60
N GLU A 57 0.86 -8.21 -9.51
CA GLU A 57 1.32 -9.27 -8.62
C GLU A 57 0.30 -9.58 -7.49
N ILE A 58 -0.69 -8.71 -7.28
CA ILE A 58 -1.65 -8.85 -6.17
C ILE A 58 -2.82 -9.74 -6.57
N ARG A 59 -2.96 -10.87 -5.86
CA ARG A 59 -4.12 -11.76 -5.98
C ARG A 59 -5.26 -11.31 -5.07
N ALA A 60 -6.50 -11.46 -5.54
CA ALA A 60 -7.72 -11.11 -4.80
C ALA A 60 -8.46 -12.32 -4.21
N ASP A 61 -8.02 -13.54 -4.52
CA ASP A 61 -8.69 -14.80 -4.15
C ASP A 61 -8.17 -15.40 -2.83
N GLY A 62 -7.53 -14.59 -1.98
CA GLY A 62 -6.90 -15.06 -0.75
C GLY A 62 -7.85 -15.78 0.21
N ALA A 63 -9.10 -15.29 0.33
CA ALA A 63 -10.11 -15.93 1.17
C ALA A 63 -10.51 -17.33 0.64
N GLU A 64 -10.67 -17.47 -0.67
CA GLU A 64 -10.97 -18.77 -1.30
C GLU A 64 -9.81 -19.75 -1.15
N ALA A 65 -8.58 -19.29 -1.39
CA ALA A 65 -7.37 -20.10 -1.22
C ALA A 65 -7.23 -20.60 0.22
N ALA A 66 -7.47 -19.73 1.21
CA ALA A 66 -7.44 -20.10 2.62
C ALA A 66 -8.55 -21.12 2.99
N ALA A 67 -9.76 -20.94 2.47
CA ALA A 67 -10.87 -21.87 2.70
C ALA A 67 -10.58 -23.27 2.14
N LYS A 68 -10.08 -23.37 0.89
CA LYS A 68 -9.69 -24.65 0.28
C LYS A 68 -8.63 -25.36 1.12
N TRP A 69 -7.62 -24.62 1.57
CA TRP A 69 -6.55 -25.15 2.42
C TRP A 69 -7.07 -25.68 3.77
N LEU A 70 -8.04 -24.98 4.39
CA LEU A 70 -8.65 -25.43 5.65
C LEU A 70 -9.46 -26.72 5.46
N ILE A 71 -10.26 -26.80 4.41
CA ILE A 71 -11.07 -27.99 4.09
C ILE A 71 -10.15 -29.20 3.86
N GLU A 72 -9.07 -29.02 3.11
CA GLU A 72 -8.09 -30.10 2.84
C GLU A 72 -7.45 -30.64 4.12
N ARG A 73 -7.15 -29.77 5.10
CA ARG A 73 -6.49 -30.17 6.35
C ARG A 73 -7.40 -30.66 7.46
N LEU A 74 -8.64 -30.18 7.50
CA LEU A 74 -9.58 -30.45 8.59
C LEU A 74 -10.72 -31.42 8.18
N GLY A 75 -10.85 -31.73 6.90
CA GLY A 75 -11.83 -32.68 6.37
C GLY A 75 -11.37 -34.15 6.39
N GLN A 76 -10.25 -34.45 7.05
CA GLN A 76 -9.82 -35.81 7.44
C GLN A 76 -10.27 -36.10 8.87
#